data_AF-L0AWL6-F1
#
_entry.id   AF-L0AWL6-F1
#
_cell.length_a   1.000
_cell.length_b   1.000
_cell.length_c   1.000
_cell.angle_alpha   90.00
_cell.angle_beta   90.00
_cell.angle_gamma   90.00
#
_symmetry.space_group_name_H-M   'P 1'
#
loop_
_entity.id
_entity.type
_entity.pdbx_description
1 polymer ?
#
loop_
_entity_poly.entity_id
_entity_poly.type
_entity_poly.pdbx_seq_one_letter_code
_entity_poly.pdbx_strand_id
1 'polypeptide(L)'
;MTESPCLCHTKLVEIQGIIAEELHDCKEKFWNHKISSIEKERDLLLLRNNQLRCQLAELQSKVAADPFISRRCQELSGENHGLVPSELEALETSKLHRQLLIYADHNKELEERLSQEQTVSMSWKYKFNDLERKIGKHVDELLDLTKDQKCIGDVEYNKHKTKHYCDVAKEALQLLKLAKARIDGDKHRLDSYVKRVSELENYLSQIRLGTVSPQEVIGSIL
;
A
#
# COMPACT_ATOMS: atom_id res chain seq x y z
N MET A 1 38.33 34.58 21.92
CA MET A 1 37.00 35.02 22.38
C MET A 1 36.01 34.16 21.62
N THR A 2 35.27 33.29 22.29
CA THR A 2 34.25 32.46 21.65
C THR A 2 33.06 33.35 21.31
N GLU A 3 32.97 33.78 20.05
CA GLU A 3 31.84 34.56 19.56
C GLU A 3 30.54 33.78 19.82
N SER A 4 29.59 34.44 20.49
CA SER A 4 28.25 33.87 20.70
C SER A 4 27.62 33.51 19.35
N PRO A 5 27.00 32.32 19.20
CA PRO A 5 26.41 31.90 17.95
C PRO A 5 25.39 32.94 17.46
N CYS A 6 25.41 33.23 16.16
CA CYS A 6 24.48 34.19 15.59
C CYS A 6 23.04 33.67 15.73
N LEU A 7 22.06 34.58 15.87
CA LEU A 7 20.64 34.22 16.03
C LEU A 7 20.12 33.33 14.88
N CYS A 8 20.68 33.49 13.67
CA CYS A 8 20.38 32.63 12.52
C CYS A 8 20.83 31.18 12.74
N HIS A 9 22.01 30.98 13.34
CA HIS A 9 22.52 29.65 13.68
C HIS A 9 21.65 28.98 14.76
N THR A 10 21.28 29.73 15.81
CA THR A 10 20.34 29.23 16.82
C THR A 10 19.02 28.79 16.20
N LYS A 11 18.50 29.58 15.25
CA LYS A 11 17.24 29.25 14.57
C LYS A 11 17.34 28.06 13.62
N LEU A 12 18.47 27.90 12.93
CA LEU A 12 18.77 26.71 12.14
C LEU A 12 18.87 25.45 13.02
N VAL A 13 19.47 25.56 14.20
CA VAL A 13 19.54 24.46 15.17
C VAL A 13 18.13 24.11 15.70
N GLU A 14 17.26 25.09 15.94
CA GLU A 14 15.86 24.85 16.30
C GLU A 14 15.09 24.12 15.19
N ILE A 15 15.24 24.54 13.93
CA ILE A 15 14.64 23.86 12.77
C ILE A 15 15.16 22.42 12.68
N GLN A 16 16.47 22.23 12.83
CA GLN A 16 17.08 20.92 12.82
C GLN A 16 16.57 20.05 13.98
N GLY A 17 16.36 20.62 15.17
CA GLY A 17 15.78 19.93 16.32
C GLY A 17 14.34 19.48 16.07
N ILE A 18 13.49 20.35 15.52
CA ILE A 18 12.10 20.02 15.16
C ILE A 18 12.06 18.91 14.11
N ILE A 19 12.94 18.94 13.13
CA ILE A 19 13.05 17.88 12.12
C ILE A 19 13.61 16.60 12.72
N ALA A 20 14.65 16.66 13.55
CA ALA A 20 15.29 15.48 14.10
C ALA A 20 14.42 14.76 15.13
N GLU A 21 13.66 15.50 15.93
CA GLU A 21 12.85 14.94 17.01
C GLU A 21 11.39 14.75 16.56
N GLU A 22 10.68 15.81 16.16
CA GLU A 22 9.24 15.69 15.91
C GLU A 22 8.91 14.90 14.62
N LEU A 23 9.69 15.06 13.54
CA LEU A 23 9.48 14.29 12.31
C LEU A 23 9.89 12.82 12.48
N HIS A 24 10.98 12.56 13.22
CA HIS A 24 11.42 11.20 13.52
C HIS A 24 10.38 10.47 14.37
N ASP A 25 9.90 11.10 15.44
CA ASP A 25 8.81 10.60 16.27
C ASP A 25 7.55 10.31 15.45
N CYS A 26 7.18 11.22 14.56
CA CYS A 26 6.03 11.07 13.68
C CYS A 26 6.20 9.84 12.78
N LYS A 27 7.39 9.65 12.20
CA LYS A 27 7.72 8.50 11.35
C LYS A 27 7.72 7.19 12.13
N GLU A 28 8.35 7.12 13.29
CA GLU A 28 8.37 5.88 14.11
C GLU A 28 6.97 5.50 14.56
N LYS A 29 6.19 6.46 15.07
CA LYS A 29 4.81 6.22 15.51
C LYS A 29 3.93 5.75 14.35
N PHE A 30 4.17 6.21 13.12
CA PHE A 30 3.47 5.71 11.92
C PHE A 30 3.81 4.24 11.65
N TRP A 31 5.09 3.89 11.60
CA TRP A 31 5.52 2.52 11.31
C TRP A 31 5.09 1.56 12.40
N ASN A 32 5.23 1.94 13.68
CA ASN A 32 4.78 1.15 14.81
C ASN A 32 3.26 0.93 14.74
N HIS A 33 2.49 1.96 14.40
CA HIS A 33 1.05 1.80 14.20
C HIS A 33 0.73 0.83 13.06
N LYS A 34 1.43 0.94 11.92
CA LYS A 34 1.20 0.04 10.78
C LYS A 34 1.56 -1.40 11.10
N ILE A 35 2.68 -1.62 11.80
CA ILE A 35 3.10 -2.93 12.31
C ILE A 35 2.02 -3.50 13.23
N SER A 36 1.58 -2.75 14.24
CA SER A 36 0.53 -3.20 15.15
C SER A 36 -0.81 -3.49 14.44
N SER A 37 -1.15 -2.74 13.40
CA SER A 37 -2.35 -3.01 12.60
C SER A 37 -2.24 -4.34 11.85
N ILE A 38 -1.09 -4.60 11.22
CA ILE A 38 -0.82 -5.85 10.49
C ILE A 38 -0.77 -7.04 11.46
N GLU A 39 -0.18 -6.87 12.64
CA GLU A 39 -0.14 -7.91 13.67
C GLU A 39 -1.54 -8.28 14.15
N LYS A 40 -2.41 -7.29 14.40
CA LYS A 40 -3.81 -7.53 14.74
C LYS A 40 -4.54 -8.28 13.63
N GLU A 41 -4.34 -7.91 12.37
CA GLU A 41 -4.95 -8.60 11.22
C GLU A 41 -4.47 -10.06 11.13
N ARG A 42 -3.15 -10.28 11.26
CA ARG A 42 -2.57 -11.62 11.31
C ARG A 42 -3.22 -12.46 12.39
N ASP A 43 -3.36 -11.92 13.60
CA ASP A 43 -3.91 -12.66 14.75
C ASP A 43 -5.39 -12.99 14.56
N LEU A 44 -6.17 -12.07 13.97
CA LEU A 44 -7.57 -12.31 13.59
C LEU A 44 -7.69 -13.41 12.54
N LEU A 45 -6.86 -13.37 11.50
CA LEU A 45 -6.84 -14.40 10.45
C LEU A 45 -6.41 -15.76 10.99
N LEU A 46 -5.42 -15.80 11.88
CA LEU A 46 -4.99 -17.04 12.55
C LEU A 46 -6.12 -17.62 13.41
N LEU A 47 -6.82 -16.79 14.18
CA LEU A 47 -7.97 -17.23 14.97
C LEU A 47 -9.07 -17.81 14.08
N ARG A 48 -9.41 -17.11 12.98
CA ARG A 48 -10.42 -17.59 12.03
C ARG A 48 -10.00 -18.89 11.35
N ASN A 49 -8.74 -19.01 10.95
CA ASN A 49 -8.21 -20.23 10.35
C ASN A 49 -8.28 -21.41 11.31
N ASN A 50 -7.93 -21.21 12.58
CA ASN A 50 -8.04 -22.24 13.61
C ASN A 50 -9.49 -22.67 13.85
N GLN A 51 -10.43 -21.73 13.90
CA GLN A 51 -11.87 -22.05 13.99
C GLN A 51 -12.35 -22.90 12.82
N LEU A 52 -11.97 -22.52 11.59
CA LEU A 52 -12.33 -23.28 10.39
C LEU A 52 -11.70 -24.69 10.38
N ARG A 53 -10.46 -24.83 10.87
CA ARG A 53 -9.81 -26.15 11.04
C ARG A 53 -10.55 -27.02 12.05
N CYS A 54 -10.97 -26.47 13.18
CA CYS A 54 -11.78 -27.19 14.18
C CYS A 54 -13.12 -27.64 13.57
N GLN A 55 -13.84 -26.74 12.90
CA GLN A 55 -15.10 -27.06 12.24
C GLN A 55 -14.93 -28.15 11.16
N LEU A 56 -13.84 -28.08 10.39
CA LEU A 56 -13.52 -29.07 9.37
C LEU A 56 -13.23 -30.44 10.01
N ALA A 57 -12.45 -30.48 11.10
CA ALA A 57 -12.19 -31.72 11.84
C ALA A 57 -13.47 -32.33 12.44
N GLU A 58 -14.37 -31.50 12.98
CA GLU A 58 -15.68 -31.95 13.47
C GLU A 58 -16.55 -32.53 12.36
N LEU A 59 -16.61 -31.87 11.20
CA LEU A 59 -17.34 -32.36 10.04
C LEU A 59 -16.74 -33.67 9.52
N GLN A 60 -15.42 -33.76 9.41
CA GLN A 60 -14.72 -34.98 9.02
C GLN A 60 -15.01 -36.13 10.00
N SER A 61 -15.04 -35.85 11.31
CA SER A 61 -15.41 -36.84 12.32
C SER A 61 -16.86 -37.31 12.17
N LYS A 62 -17.81 -36.39 11.95
CA LYS A 62 -19.23 -36.74 11.71
C LYS A 62 -19.42 -37.57 10.45
N VAL A 63 -18.71 -37.23 9.37
CA VAL A 63 -18.73 -38.00 8.12
C VAL A 63 -18.12 -39.39 8.34
N ALA A 64 -16.99 -39.49 9.05
CA ALA A 64 -16.35 -40.78 9.33
C ALA A 64 -17.18 -41.69 10.25
N ALA A 65 -17.94 -41.11 11.17
CA ALA A 65 -18.79 -41.84 12.11
C ALA A 65 -20.05 -42.43 11.47
N ASP A 66 -20.50 -41.90 10.32
CA ASP A 66 -21.67 -42.39 9.59
C ASP A 66 -21.23 -43.12 8.29
N PRO A 67 -21.31 -44.45 8.25
CA PRO A 67 -20.91 -45.23 7.07
C PRO A 67 -21.69 -44.89 5.79
N PHE A 68 -22.96 -44.47 5.90
CA PHE A 68 -23.79 -44.11 4.74
C PHE A 68 -23.38 -42.74 4.19
N ILE A 69 -23.15 -41.75 5.06
CA ILE A 69 -22.70 -40.42 4.65
C ILE A 69 -21.26 -40.47 4.14
N SER A 70 -20.37 -41.23 4.78
CA SER A 70 -19.00 -41.46 4.32
C SER A 70 -18.95 -42.04 2.90
N ARG A 71 -19.76 -43.08 2.65
CA ARG A 71 -19.87 -43.71 1.33
C ARG A 71 -20.42 -42.74 0.29
N ARG A 72 -21.46 -41.98 0.62
CA ARG A 72 -22.04 -40.96 -0.27
C ARG A 72 -21.07 -39.80 -0.56
N CYS A 73 -20.26 -39.40 0.41
CA CYS A 73 -19.20 -38.39 0.20
C CYS A 73 -18.08 -38.91 -0.70
N GLN A 74 -17.72 -40.19 -0.60
CA GLN A 74 -16.79 -40.84 -1.53
C GLN A 74 -17.37 -40.94 -2.94
N GLU A 75 -18.64 -41.30 -3.06
CA GLU A 75 -19.38 -41.36 -4.34
C GLU A 75 -19.50 -39.98 -5.00
N LEU A 76 -19.67 -38.90 -4.22
CA LEU A 76 -19.69 -37.52 -4.74
C LEU A 76 -18.30 -36.99 -5.12
N SER A 77 -17.23 -37.57 -4.56
CA SER A 77 -15.84 -37.22 -4.88
C SER A 77 -15.30 -38.03 -6.05
N GLY A 78 -15.93 -39.16 -6.38
CA GLY A 78 -15.73 -39.92 -7.60
C GLY A 78 -16.54 -39.31 -8.74
N GLU A 79 -15.88 -38.96 -9.83
CA GLU A 79 -16.52 -38.38 -11.01
C GLU A 79 -17.67 -39.27 -11.52
N ASN A 80 -18.83 -38.65 -11.77
CA ASN A 80 -20.02 -39.14 -12.48
C ASN A 80 -21.13 -39.83 -11.66
N HIS A 81 -22.05 -39.04 -11.09
CA HIS A 81 -23.47 -39.43 -11.07
C HIS A 81 -24.37 -38.20 -11.25
N GLY A 82 -25.24 -38.25 -12.27
CA GLY A 82 -26.13 -37.17 -12.67
C GLY A 82 -27.20 -36.87 -11.62
N LEU A 83 -27.14 -35.67 -11.06
CA LEU A 83 -28.19 -35.07 -10.24
C LEU A 83 -29.40 -34.71 -11.13
N VAL A 84 -30.61 -34.93 -10.62
CA VAL A 84 -31.86 -34.55 -11.29
C VAL A 84 -31.87 -33.01 -11.49
N PRO A 85 -32.23 -32.47 -12.67
CA PRO A 85 -32.08 -31.04 -12.98
C PRO A 85 -32.67 -30.07 -11.94
N SER A 86 -33.81 -30.43 -11.35
CA SER A 86 -34.48 -29.61 -10.32
C SER A 86 -33.76 -29.59 -8.96
N GLU A 87 -33.04 -30.66 -8.61
CA GLU A 87 -32.24 -30.71 -7.38
C GLU A 87 -30.88 -30.03 -7.58
N LEU A 88 -30.34 -30.09 -8.80
CA LEU A 88 -29.12 -29.39 -9.21
C LEU A 88 -29.33 -27.87 -9.18
N GLU A 89 -30.42 -27.35 -9.75
CA GLU A 89 -30.75 -25.91 -9.71
C GLU A 89 -30.97 -25.42 -8.27
N ALA A 90 -31.64 -26.20 -7.42
CA ALA A 90 -31.83 -25.86 -6.01
C ALA A 90 -30.48 -25.85 -5.23
N LEU A 91 -29.59 -26.79 -5.54
CA LEU A 91 -28.25 -26.87 -4.96
C LEU A 91 -27.35 -25.72 -5.43
N GLU A 92 -27.41 -25.36 -6.72
CA GLU A 92 -26.68 -24.23 -7.30
C GLU A 92 -27.17 -22.90 -6.75
N THR A 93 -28.48 -22.72 -6.61
CA THR A 93 -29.09 -21.52 -6.01
C THR A 93 -28.71 -21.38 -4.54
N SER A 94 -28.70 -22.48 -3.78
CA SER A 94 -28.25 -22.52 -2.39
C SER A 94 -26.76 -22.20 -2.26
N LYS A 95 -25.93 -22.73 -3.16
CA LYS A 95 -24.49 -22.43 -3.23
C LYS A 95 -24.23 -20.96 -3.56
N LEU A 96 -24.98 -20.39 -4.51
CA LEU A 96 -24.90 -18.98 -4.88
C LEU A 96 -25.32 -18.08 -3.71
N HIS A 97 -26.41 -18.41 -3.03
CA HIS A 97 -26.86 -17.67 -1.85
C HIS A 97 -25.82 -17.68 -0.72
N ARG A 98 -25.19 -18.84 -0.47
CA ARG A 98 -24.10 -18.95 0.50
C ARG A 98 -22.86 -18.13 0.11
N GLN A 99 -22.50 -18.13 -1.18
CA GLN A 99 -21.41 -17.29 -1.68
C GLN A 99 -21.71 -15.79 -1.51
N LEU A 100 -22.95 -15.37 -1.80
CA LEU A 100 -23.37 -13.98 -1.62
C LEU A 100 -23.27 -13.54 -0.15
N LEU A 101 -23.65 -14.40 0.80
CA LEU A 101 -23.48 -14.10 2.23
C LEU A 101 -22.01 -13.96 2.62
N ILE A 102 -21.14 -14.85 2.11
CA ILE A 102 -19.69 -14.76 2.35
C ILE A 102 -19.13 -13.45 1.79
N TYR A 103 -19.53 -13.05 0.58
CA TYR A 103 -19.09 -11.79 -0.01
C TYR A 103 -19.63 -10.57 0.74
N ALA A 104 -20.86 -10.64 1.26
CA ALA A 104 -21.43 -9.57 2.08
C ALA A 104 -20.65 -9.38 3.39
N ASP A 105 -20.28 -10.48 4.06
CA ASP A 105 -19.44 -10.45 5.26
C ASP A 105 -18.04 -9.88 4.96
N HIS A 106 -17.41 -10.32 3.86
CA HIS A 106 -16.11 -9.78 3.44
C HIS A 106 -16.18 -8.29 3.10
N ASN A 107 -17.24 -7.84 2.42
CA ASN A 107 -17.41 -6.43 2.09
C ASN A 107 -17.51 -5.58 3.35
N LYS A 108 -18.29 -6.02 4.34
CA LYS A 108 -18.40 -5.34 5.62
C LYS A 108 -17.05 -5.23 6.33
N GLU A 109 -16.27 -6.31 6.33
CA GLU A 109 -14.93 -6.32 6.91
C GLU A 109 -13.99 -5.34 6.17
N LEU A 110 -14.05 -5.28 4.85
CA LEU A 110 -13.28 -4.33 4.04
C LEU A 110 -13.68 -2.87 4.30
N GLU A 111 -14.96 -2.60 4.46
CA GLU A 111 -15.48 -1.28 4.82
C GLU A 111 -14.97 -0.82 6.19
N GLU A 112 -15.01 -1.71 7.19
CA GLU A 112 -14.48 -1.44 8.53
C GLU A 112 -12.97 -1.16 8.49
N ARG A 113 -12.20 -1.96 7.73
CA ARG A 113 -10.76 -1.74 7.52
C ARG A 113 -10.48 -0.41 6.84
N LEU A 114 -11.23 -0.08 5.80
CA LEU A 114 -11.08 1.19 5.08
C LEU A 114 -11.34 2.38 6.00
N SER A 115 -12.40 2.34 6.80
CA SER A 115 -12.73 3.39 7.77
C SER A 115 -11.61 3.60 8.81
N GLN A 116 -11.02 2.51 9.31
CA GLN A 116 -9.89 2.57 10.25
C GLN A 116 -8.66 3.21 9.59
N GLU A 117 -8.27 2.77 8.40
CA GLU A 117 -7.13 3.33 7.67
C GLU A 117 -7.35 4.81 7.29
N GLN A 118 -8.57 5.20 6.93
CA GLN A 118 -8.92 6.59 6.68
C GLN A 118 -8.73 7.47 7.92
N THR A 119 -9.18 6.98 9.10
CA THR A 119 -9.01 7.69 10.37
C THR A 119 -7.53 7.90 10.69
N VAL A 120 -6.73 6.84 10.52
CA VAL A 120 -5.28 6.87 10.74
C VAL A 120 -4.63 7.85 9.76
N SER A 121 -4.94 7.75 8.47
CA SER A 121 -4.42 8.64 7.42
C SER A 121 -4.73 10.11 7.71
N MET A 122 -5.96 10.42 8.11
CA MET A 122 -6.35 11.78 8.49
C MET A 122 -5.59 12.29 9.72
N SER A 123 -5.34 11.43 10.71
CA SER A 123 -4.53 11.81 11.88
C SER A 123 -3.08 12.15 11.50
N TRP A 124 -2.50 11.42 10.54
CA TRP A 124 -1.15 11.69 10.04
C TRP A 124 -1.10 12.93 9.17
N LYS A 125 -2.08 13.11 8.29
CA LYS A 125 -2.24 14.31 7.48
C LYS A 125 -2.25 15.57 8.35
N TYR A 126 -3.01 15.55 9.45
CA TYR A 126 -3.02 16.66 10.41
C TYR A 126 -1.64 16.90 11.03
N LYS A 127 -0.96 15.85 11.50
CA LYS A 127 0.39 15.96 12.10
C LYS A 127 1.43 16.50 11.13
N PHE A 128 1.42 16.03 9.87
CA PHE A 128 2.33 16.53 8.84
C PHE A 128 2.06 17.99 8.51
N ASN A 129 0.79 18.38 8.35
CA ASN A 129 0.42 19.78 8.10
C ASN A 129 0.80 20.70 9.27
N ASP A 130 0.77 20.20 10.51
CA ASP A 130 1.23 20.95 11.68
C ASP A 130 2.75 21.13 11.69
N LEU A 131 3.51 20.06 11.41
CA LEU A 131 4.96 20.12 11.25
C LEU A 131 5.38 21.06 10.13
N GLU A 132 4.72 20.98 8.97
CA GLU A 132 4.95 21.86 7.83
C GLU A 132 4.74 23.32 8.23
N ARG A 133 3.64 23.62 8.94
CA ARG A 133 3.36 24.98 9.43
C ARG A 133 4.40 25.47 10.42
N LYS A 134 4.84 24.62 11.35
CA LYS A 134 5.90 24.96 12.32
C LYS A 134 7.20 25.26 11.59
N ILE A 135 7.68 24.34 10.75
CA ILE A 135 8.91 24.51 9.98
C ILE A 135 8.83 25.78 9.12
N GLY A 136 7.71 26.00 8.43
CA GLY A 136 7.45 27.21 7.65
C GLY A 136 7.61 28.48 8.49
N LYS A 137 6.99 28.54 9.67
CA LYS A 137 7.12 29.66 10.60
C LYS A 137 8.58 29.89 11.04
N HIS A 138 9.31 28.83 11.37
CA HIS A 138 10.71 28.96 11.76
C HIS A 138 11.61 29.41 10.59
N VAL A 139 11.28 29.00 9.36
CA VAL A 139 11.96 29.46 8.13
C VAL A 139 11.64 30.93 7.87
N ASP A 140 10.40 31.37 8.02
CA ASP A 140 10.03 32.78 7.88
C ASP A 140 10.76 33.65 8.92
N GLU A 141 10.82 33.21 10.18
CA GLU A 141 11.59 33.88 11.24
C GLU A 141 13.09 33.93 10.91
N LEU A 142 13.65 32.86 10.33
CA LEU A 142 15.04 32.83 9.87
C LEU A 142 15.27 33.80 8.68
N LEU A 143 14.32 33.88 7.75
CA LEU A 143 14.37 34.83 6.64
C LEU A 143 14.35 36.27 7.15
N ASP A 144 13.52 36.57 8.16
CA ASP A 144 13.49 37.89 8.78
C ASP A 144 14.80 38.23 9.50
N LEU A 145 15.38 37.27 10.23
CA LEU A 145 16.67 37.44 10.91
C LEU A 145 17.85 37.62 9.94
N THR A 146 17.75 37.09 8.71
CA THR A 146 18.81 37.20 7.69
C THR A 146 18.72 38.45 6.83
N LYS A 147 17.57 39.15 6.80
CA LYS A 147 17.39 40.43 6.06
C LYS A 147 18.37 41.52 6.50
N ASP A 148 18.75 41.54 7.77
CA ASP A 148 19.63 42.57 8.33
C ASP A 148 21.13 42.36 8.02
N GLN A 149 21.52 41.31 7.26
CA GLN A 149 22.90 40.94 6.85
C GLN A 149 23.97 40.83 7.95
N LYS A 150 23.70 41.26 9.19
CA LYS A 150 24.65 41.29 10.32
C LYS A 150 25.16 39.92 10.74
N CYS A 151 24.45 38.85 10.38
CA CYS A 151 24.76 37.48 10.76
C CYS A 151 25.53 36.71 9.67
N ILE A 152 25.62 37.27 8.46
CA ILE A 152 26.41 36.72 7.35
C ILE A 152 27.72 37.49 7.38
N GLY A 153 28.66 37.04 8.22
CA GLY A 153 30.05 37.38 7.95
C GLY A 153 30.42 36.86 6.55
N ASP A 154 31.43 37.45 5.91
CA ASP A 154 32.09 36.85 4.75
C ASP A 154 32.66 35.48 5.17
N VAL A 155 31.80 34.48 5.25
CA VAL A 155 32.20 33.10 5.43
C VAL A 155 32.83 32.75 4.10
N GLU A 156 34.16 32.68 4.09
CA GLU A 156 34.91 32.07 3.01
C GLU A 156 34.39 30.64 2.83
N TYR A 157 33.35 30.48 2.00
CA TYR A 157 32.70 29.20 1.68
C TYR A 157 33.73 28.16 1.18
N ASN A 158 34.86 28.65 0.69
CA ASN A 158 36.03 27.87 0.27
C ASN A 158 36.80 27.21 1.44
N LYS A 159 36.77 27.75 2.67
CA LYS A 159 37.43 27.14 3.84
C LYS A 159 36.64 26.02 4.51
N HIS A 160 35.31 25.96 4.30
CA HIS A 160 34.44 24.94 4.92
C HIS A 160 33.98 23.85 3.95
N LYS A 161 34.40 23.93 2.68
CA LYS A 161 34.38 22.81 1.72
C LYS A 161 35.33 21.71 2.19
N THR A 162 34.91 20.91 3.17
CA THR A 162 35.58 19.65 3.47
C THR A 162 35.30 18.67 2.34
N LYS A 163 36.30 17.87 1.98
CA LYS A 163 36.24 16.84 0.92
C LYS A 163 34.98 15.98 1.03
N HIS A 164 34.58 15.66 2.28
CA HIS A 164 33.37 14.91 2.60
C HIS A 164 32.07 15.52 2.06
N TYR A 165 31.81 16.82 2.25
CA TYR A 165 30.60 17.46 1.72
C TYR A 165 30.56 17.47 0.19
N CYS A 166 31.71 17.66 -0.46
CA CYS A 166 31.82 17.57 -1.92
C CYS A 166 31.55 16.16 -2.43
N ASP A 167 31.96 15.12 -1.69
CA ASP A 167 31.76 13.73 -2.08
C ASP A 167 30.30 13.29 -1.86
N VAL A 168 29.69 13.67 -0.74
CA VAL A 168 28.25 13.45 -0.47
C VAL A 168 27.37 14.15 -1.50
N ALA A 169 27.69 15.39 -1.87
CA ALA A 169 26.94 16.12 -2.90
C ALA A 169 27.05 15.46 -4.29
N LYS A 170 28.22 14.90 -4.62
CA LYS A 170 28.41 14.13 -5.87
C LYS A 170 27.63 12.84 -5.86
N GLU A 171 27.62 12.12 -4.75
CA GLU A 171 26.87 10.87 -4.57
C GLU A 171 25.36 11.12 -4.66
N ALA A 172 24.85 12.13 -3.96
CA ALA A 172 23.45 12.54 -4.04
C ALA A 172 23.04 12.89 -5.49
N LEU A 173 23.90 13.60 -6.23
CA LEU A 173 23.66 13.94 -7.63
C LEU A 173 23.69 12.71 -8.55
N GLN A 174 24.52 11.71 -8.27
CA GLN A 174 24.51 10.43 -8.98
C GLN A 174 23.22 9.65 -8.70
N LEU A 175 22.77 9.58 -7.45
CA LEU A 175 21.52 8.93 -7.07
C LEU A 175 20.31 9.60 -7.74
N LEU A 176 20.28 10.94 -7.81
CA LEU A 176 19.23 11.66 -8.52
C LEU A 176 19.22 11.36 -10.03
N LYS A 177 20.39 11.20 -10.66
CA LYS A 177 20.48 10.78 -12.07
C LYS A 177 19.94 9.36 -12.28
N LEU A 178 20.28 8.43 -11.39
CA LEU A 178 19.76 7.06 -11.43
C LEU A 178 18.25 7.01 -11.21
N ALA A 179 17.73 7.78 -10.24
CA ALA A 179 16.31 7.89 -9.98
C ALA A 179 15.56 8.46 -11.20
N LYS A 180 16.11 9.49 -11.84
CA LYS A 180 15.56 10.04 -13.09
C LYS A 180 15.51 9.00 -14.20
N ALA A 181 16.60 8.27 -14.43
CA ALA A 181 16.64 7.22 -15.46
C ALA A 181 15.61 6.11 -15.20
N ARG A 182 15.39 5.74 -13.93
CA ARG A 182 14.36 4.78 -13.55
C ARG A 182 12.95 5.30 -13.80
N ILE A 183 12.66 6.55 -13.41
CA ILE A 183 11.37 7.21 -13.66
C ILE A 183 11.09 7.27 -15.16
N ASP A 184 12.10 7.63 -15.96
CA ASP A 184 11.97 7.67 -17.41
C ASP A 184 11.70 6.26 -17.97
N GLY A 185 12.41 5.24 -17.51
CA GLY A 185 12.15 3.84 -17.91
C GLY A 185 10.75 3.35 -17.53
N ASP A 186 10.30 3.66 -16.31
CA ASP A 186 8.96 3.31 -15.84
C ASP A 186 7.87 4.03 -16.62
N LYS A 187 8.10 5.30 -17.00
CA LYS A 187 7.20 6.04 -17.90
C LYS A 187 7.03 5.32 -19.24
N HIS A 188 8.13 4.89 -19.88
CA HIS A 188 8.05 4.17 -21.16
C HIS A 188 7.31 2.83 -21.03
N ARG A 189 7.50 2.12 -19.91
CA ARG A 189 6.76 0.89 -19.62
C ARG A 189 5.27 1.14 -19.45
N LEU A 190 4.90 2.18 -18.70
CA LEU A 190 3.50 2.58 -18.52
C LEU A 190 2.87 2.97 -19.86
N ASP A 191 3.56 3.75 -20.70
CA ASP A 191 3.07 4.11 -22.03
C ASP A 191 2.84 2.87 -22.91
N SER A 192 3.69 1.84 -22.79
CA SER A 192 3.51 0.55 -23.48
C SER A 192 2.28 -0.21 -22.96
N TYR A 193 2.11 -0.30 -21.64
CA TYR A 193 0.94 -0.95 -21.05
C TYR A 193 -0.36 -0.23 -21.39
N VAL A 194 -0.37 1.11 -21.38
CA VAL A 194 -1.54 1.91 -21.79
C VAL A 194 -1.93 1.60 -23.23
N LYS A 195 -0.96 1.57 -24.16
CA LYS A 195 -1.23 1.17 -25.55
C LYS A 195 -1.82 -0.23 -25.65
N ARG A 196 -1.24 -1.19 -24.91
CA ARG A 196 -1.72 -2.58 -24.92
C ARG A 196 -3.12 -2.70 -24.34
N VAL A 197 -3.45 -1.94 -23.30
CA VAL A 197 -4.80 -1.88 -22.73
C VAL A 197 -5.78 -1.30 -23.75
N SER A 198 -5.45 -0.19 -24.42
CA SER A 198 -6.29 0.37 -25.48
C SER A 198 -6.52 -0.61 -26.64
N GLU A 199 -5.50 -1.37 -27.04
CA GLU A 199 -5.65 -2.43 -28.05
C GLU A 199 -6.64 -3.51 -27.57
N LEU A 200 -6.48 -4.01 -26.34
CA LEU A 200 -7.35 -5.04 -25.77
C LEU A 200 -8.79 -4.55 -25.59
N GLU A 201 -8.99 -3.28 -25.22
CA GLU A 201 -10.31 -2.65 -25.13
C GLU A 201 -10.99 -2.53 -26.51
N ASN A 202 -10.21 -2.19 -27.55
CA ASN A 202 -10.70 -2.19 -28.92
C ASN A 202 -11.08 -3.59 -29.39
N TYR A 203 -10.28 -4.61 -29.09
CA TYR A 203 -10.60 -6.00 -29.42
C TYR A 203 -11.86 -6.48 -28.70
N LEU A 204 -12.00 -6.20 -27.40
CA LEU A 204 -13.23 -6.52 -26.66
C LEU A 204 -14.46 -5.82 -27.23
N SER A 205 -14.31 -4.58 -27.68
CA SER A 205 -15.38 -3.83 -28.33
C SER A 205 -15.79 -4.47 -29.67
N GLN A 206 -14.83 -4.93 -30.47
CA GLN A 206 -15.09 -5.63 -31.73
C GLN A 206 -15.75 -7.01 -31.52
N ILE A 207 -15.35 -7.76 -30.49
CA ILE A 207 -16.01 -9.02 -30.11
C ILE A 207 -17.47 -8.75 -29.71
N ARG A 208 -17.73 -7.70 -28.92
CA ARG A 208 -19.09 -7.33 -28.48
C ARG A 208 -19.99 -6.90 -29.64
N LEU A 209 -19.42 -6.27 -30.67
CA LEU A 209 -20.14 -5.86 -31.88
C LEU A 209 -20.30 -7.01 -32.90
N GLY A 210 -19.76 -8.20 -32.60
CA GLY A 210 -19.86 -9.38 -33.46
C GLY A 210 -19.02 -9.31 -34.74
N THR A 211 -18.05 -8.38 -34.81
CA THR A 211 -17.25 -8.13 -36.02
C THR A 211 -16.03 -9.03 -36.13
N VAL A 212 -15.59 -9.70 -35.05
CA VAL A 212 -14.43 -10.61 -35.01
C VAL A 212 -14.73 -11.78 -34.06
N SER A 213 -14.32 -13.00 -34.41
CA SER A 213 -14.56 -14.18 -33.55
C SER A 213 -13.52 -14.30 -32.41
N PRO A 214 -13.88 -14.82 -31.23
CA PRO A 214 -12.94 -14.98 -30.11
C PRO A 214 -11.72 -15.87 -30.42
N GLN A 215 -11.84 -16.78 -31.40
CA GLN A 215 -10.77 -17.70 -31.79
C GLN A 215 -9.68 -17.05 -32.65
N GLU A 216 -10.02 -16.04 -33.44
CA GLU A 216 -9.03 -15.26 -34.24
C GLU A 216 -8.17 -14.34 -33.35
N VAL A 217 -8.71 -13.91 -32.22
CA VAL A 217 -8.05 -12.99 -31.28
C VAL A 217 -7.01 -13.70 -30.41
N ILE A 218 -7.27 -14.94 -29.99
CA ILE A 218 -6.33 -15.73 -29.16
C ILE A 218 -5.03 -16.03 -29.92
N GLY A 219 -5.10 -16.23 -31.25
CA GLY A 219 -3.92 -16.43 -32.09
C GLY A 219 -3.04 -15.19 -32.29
N SER A 220 -3.53 -14.00 -31.95
CA SER A 220 -2.82 -12.71 -32.14
C SER A 220 -2.20 -12.17 -30.84
N ILE A 221 -2.43 -12.86 -29.71
CA ILE A 221 -2.02 -12.43 -28.36
C ILE A 221 -0.82 -13.24 -27.82
N LEU A 222 -0.53 -14.41 -28.41
CA LEU A 222 0.68 -15.21 -28.17
C LEU A 222 1.81 -14.79 -29.13
#